data_AF-A0A183B2Y6-F1
#
_entry.id   AF-A0A183B2Y6-F1
#
_cell.length_a   1.000
_cell.length_b   1.000
_cell.length_c   1.000
_cell.angle_alpha   90.00
_cell.angle_beta   90.00
_cell.angle_gamma   90.00
#
_symmetry.space_group_name_H-M   'P 1'
#
loop_
_entity.id
_entity.type
_entity.pdbx_description
1 polymer ?
#
loop_
_entity_poly.entity_id
_entity_poly.type
_entity_poly.pdbx_seq_one_letter_code
_entity_poly.pdbx_strand_id
1 'polypeptide(L)'
;MSDQMEMFMQMLHTQNKLIEALAKKMEQSSSLQSINAGLTSDNLANAIAEFTYDADEELTFESWYARFGDIFTVDCALWEDTDKVRLLN
;
A
#
# COMPACT_ATOMS: atom_id res chain seq x y z
N MET A 1 11.39 17.56 49.77
CA MET A 1 10.09 16.88 49.57
C MET A 1 9.37 17.48 48.36
N SER A 2 9.21 18.81 48.31
CA SER A 2 8.57 19.52 47.17
C SER A 2 9.34 19.38 45.85
N ASP A 3 10.65 19.60 45.86
CA ASP A 3 11.48 19.60 44.64
C ASP A 3 11.55 18.22 43.95
N GLN A 4 11.50 17.14 44.75
CA GLN A 4 11.49 15.78 44.23
C GLN A 4 10.16 15.44 43.53
N MET A 5 9.05 15.99 44.02
CA MET A 5 7.73 15.81 43.40
C MET A 5 7.60 16.63 42.12
N GLU A 6 8.16 17.84 42.09
CA GLU A 6 8.23 18.67 40.88
C GLU A 6 9.07 17.99 39.78
N MET A 7 10.24 17.44 40.13
CA MET A 7 11.08 16.72 39.17
C MET A 7 10.36 15.49 38.59
N PHE A 8 9.60 14.77 39.41
CA PHE A 8 8.81 13.62 38.95
C PHE A 8 7.66 14.05 38.01
N MET A 9 6.95 15.13 38.34
CA MET A 9 5.91 15.69 37.46
C MET A 9 6.49 16.18 36.13
N GLN A 10 7.66 16.81 36.16
CA GLN A 10 8.35 17.26 34.95
C GLN A 10 8.78 16.08 34.06
N MET A 11 9.24 14.98 34.66
CA MET A 11 9.58 13.76 33.95
C MET A 11 8.35 13.13 33.26
N LEU A 12 7.23 13.03 33.97
CA LEU A 12 5.98 12.52 33.41
C LEU A 12 5.46 13.38 32.27
N HIS A 13 5.52 14.71 32.42
CA HIS A 13 5.14 15.64 31.37
C HIS A 13 6.01 15.47 30.11
N THR A 14 7.32 15.30 30.30
CA THR A 14 8.27 15.09 29.20
C THR A 14 7.99 13.78 28.46
N GLN A 15 7.71 12.70 29.19
CA GLN A 15 7.34 11.41 28.59
C GLN A 15 6.06 11.50 27.76
N ASN A 16 5.02 12.13 28.28
CA ASN A 16 3.76 12.31 27.54
C ASN A 16 3.96 13.10 26.25
N LYS A 17 4.77 14.16 26.28
CA LYS A 17 5.08 14.98 25.10
C LYS A 17 5.86 14.20 24.02
N LEU A 18 6.74 13.30 24.44
CA LEU A 18 7.44 12.39 23.51
C LEU A 18 6.49 11.39 22.88
N ILE A 19 5.58 10.80 23.66
CA ILE A 19 4.56 9.87 23.15
C ILE A 19 3.65 10.56 22.14
N GLU A 20 3.18 11.78 22.43
CA GLU A 20 2.33 12.56 21.52
C GLU A 20 3.06 12.92 20.22
N ALA A 21 4.34 13.29 20.30
CA ALA A 21 5.16 13.56 19.11
C ALA A 21 5.39 12.30 18.27
N LEU A 22 5.58 11.14 18.90
CA LEU A 22 5.71 9.85 18.22
C LEU A 22 4.39 9.44 17.56
N ALA A 23 3.25 9.56 18.26
CA ALA A 23 1.94 9.26 17.72
C ALA A 23 1.62 10.15 16.51
N LYS A 24 1.87 11.46 16.61
CA LYS A 24 1.69 12.40 15.50
C LYS A 24 2.59 12.09 14.30
N LYS A 25 3.85 11.69 14.55
CA LYS A 25 4.76 11.26 13.48
C LYS A 25 4.29 9.94 12.84
N MET A 26 3.73 9.03 13.64
CA MET A 26 3.13 7.79 13.14
C MET A 26 1.88 8.07 12.30
N GLU A 27 0.99 8.97 12.73
CA GLU A 27 -0.19 9.40 11.95
C GLU A 27 0.20 10.08 10.62
N GLN A 28 1.24 10.92 10.65
CA GLN A 28 1.79 11.51 9.42
C GLN A 28 2.43 10.45 8.52
N SER A 29 3.01 9.39 9.08
CA SER A 29 3.53 8.25 8.34
C SER A 29 2.48 7.20 7.95
N SER A 30 1.27 7.20 8.51
CA SER A 30 0.16 6.39 7.98
C SER A 30 -0.39 6.93 6.66
N SER A 31 0.06 8.11 6.23
CA SER A 31 0.01 8.50 4.81
C SER A 31 0.86 7.59 3.92
N LEU A 32 1.64 6.64 4.46
CA LEU A 32 2.25 5.57 3.66
C LEU A 32 1.25 4.49 3.21
N GLN A 33 -0.03 4.56 3.61
CA GLN A 33 -1.11 3.93 2.85
C GLN A 33 -1.27 4.57 1.45
N SER A 34 -0.69 5.76 1.23
CA SER A 34 -0.60 6.42 -0.08
C SER A 34 0.62 5.99 -0.91
N ILE A 35 1.51 5.09 -0.44
CA ILE A 35 2.51 4.52 -1.38
C ILE A 35 1.80 3.65 -2.43
N ASN A 36 0.63 3.09 -2.09
CA ASN A 36 -0.25 2.44 -3.07
C ASN A 36 -1.12 3.43 -3.87
N ALA A 37 -1.09 4.74 -3.59
CA ALA A 37 -1.83 5.72 -4.39
C ALA A 37 -1.26 5.90 -5.81
N GLY A 38 -0.07 5.34 -6.09
CA GLY A 38 0.46 5.23 -7.45
C GLY A 38 0.01 3.97 -8.20
N LEU A 39 -0.47 2.95 -7.47
CA LEU A 39 -1.03 1.70 -7.99
C LEU A 39 -2.53 1.67 -7.69
N THR A 40 -3.26 2.70 -8.11
CA THR A 40 -4.72 2.58 -8.18
C THR A 40 -5.05 1.45 -9.16
N SER A 41 -6.11 0.68 -8.85
CA SER A 41 -6.60 -0.38 -9.74
C SER A 41 -6.81 0.12 -11.17
N ASP A 42 -7.25 1.36 -11.33
CA ASP A 42 -7.38 2.02 -12.63
C ASP A 42 -6.03 2.26 -13.33
N ASN A 43 -4.98 2.66 -12.62
CA ASN A 43 -3.65 2.86 -13.22
C ASN A 43 -3.02 1.53 -13.62
N LEU A 44 -3.23 0.48 -12.82
CA LEU A 44 -2.72 -0.85 -13.10
C LEU A 44 -3.49 -1.52 -14.25
N ALA A 45 -4.82 -1.35 -14.29
CA ALA A 45 -5.66 -1.78 -15.41
C ALA A 45 -5.23 -1.12 -16.72
N ASN A 46 -4.92 0.18 -16.71
CA ASN A 46 -4.40 0.87 -17.90
C ASN A 46 -2.97 0.44 -18.29
N ALA A 47 -2.19 -0.11 -17.36
CA ALA A 47 -0.83 -0.59 -17.62
C ALA A 47 -0.79 -2.03 -18.15
N ILE A 48 -1.81 -2.84 -17.81
CA ILE A 48 -2.00 -4.18 -18.35
C ILE A 48 -2.67 -4.03 -19.72
N ALA A 49 -2.01 -4.52 -20.76
CA ALA A 49 -2.64 -4.55 -22.08
C ALA A 49 -3.84 -5.50 -22.04
N GLU A 50 -5.00 -5.10 -22.58
CA GLU A 50 -6.14 -5.99 -22.74
C GLU A 50 -5.74 -7.27 -23.48
N PHE A 51 -6.28 -8.40 -23.06
CA PHE A 51 -6.02 -9.68 -23.73
C PHE A 51 -6.68 -9.69 -25.11
N THR A 52 -5.85 -9.76 -26.15
CA THR A 52 -6.28 -10.05 -27.52
C THR A 52 -5.75 -11.40 -27.95
N TYR A 53 -6.62 -12.21 -28.55
CA TYR A 53 -6.20 -13.45 -29.18
C TYR A 53 -5.80 -13.19 -30.63
N ASP A 54 -4.54 -13.47 -30.94
CA ASP A 54 -4.05 -13.51 -32.32
C ASP A 54 -3.32 -14.84 -32.56
N ALA A 55 -3.83 -15.61 -33.52
CA ALA A 55 -3.29 -16.92 -33.89
C ALA A 55 -2.01 -16.80 -34.73
N ASP A 56 -1.84 -15.69 -35.45
CA ASP A 56 -0.69 -15.45 -36.34
C ASP A 56 0.51 -14.87 -35.56
N GLU A 57 0.24 -14.11 -34.49
CA GLU A 57 1.27 -13.53 -33.61
C GLU A 57 1.56 -14.34 -32.33
N GLU A 58 0.98 -15.54 -32.19
CA GLU A 58 1.09 -16.38 -30.97
C GLU A 58 0.69 -15.65 -29.67
N LEU A 59 -0.20 -14.66 -29.79
CA LEU A 59 -0.81 -13.92 -28.69
C LEU A 59 -1.89 -14.80 -28.04
N THR A 60 -1.42 -15.83 -27.34
CA THR A 60 -2.24 -16.73 -26.55
C THR A 60 -2.41 -16.19 -25.13
N PHE A 61 -3.44 -16.68 -24.43
CA PHE A 61 -3.65 -16.34 -23.03
C PHE A 61 -2.42 -16.69 -22.17
N GLU A 62 -1.74 -17.79 -22.47
CA GLU A 62 -0.54 -18.22 -21.76
C GLU A 62 0.61 -17.21 -21.94
N SER A 63 0.85 -16.76 -23.17
CA SER A 63 1.86 -15.74 -23.49
C SER A 63 1.56 -14.41 -22.78
N TRP A 64 0.29 -14.01 -22.75
CA TRP A 64 -0.16 -12.80 -22.07
C TRP A 64 -0.04 -12.92 -20.55
N TYR A 65 -0.48 -14.03 -19.97
CA TYR A 65 -0.41 -14.29 -18.53
C TYR A 65 1.04 -14.46 -18.06
N ALA A 66 1.94 -15.00 -18.87
CA ALA A 66 3.37 -15.03 -18.54
C ALA A 66 3.98 -13.63 -18.39
N ARG A 67 3.40 -12.61 -19.06
CA ARG A 67 3.88 -11.23 -19.02
C ARG A 67 3.28 -10.40 -17.89
N PHE A 68 2.02 -10.66 -17.54
CA PHE A 68 1.28 -9.86 -16.54
C PHE A 68 0.89 -10.66 -15.27
N GLY A 69 1.10 -11.97 -15.24
CA GLY A 69 0.71 -12.86 -14.14
C GLY A 69 1.39 -12.55 -12.80
N ASP A 70 2.62 -12.04 -12.85
CA ASP A 70 3.34 -11.58 -11.66
C ASP A 70 2.62 -10.41 -10.97
N ILE A 71 1.94 -9.56 -11.72
CA ILE A 71 1.16 -8.44 -11.18
C ILE A 71 -0.02 -8.95 -10.34
N PHE A 72 -0.70 -10.00 -10.82
CA PHE A 72 -1.82 -10.61 -10.09
C PHE A 72 -1.38 -11.35 -8.82
N THR A 73 -0.18 -11.95 -8.84
CA THR A 73 0.32 -12.81 -7.76
C THR A 73 1.19 -12.09 -6.75
N VAL A 74 1.89 -11.01 -7.14
CA VAL A 74 2.79 -10.22 -6.28
C VAL A 74 2.13 -8.89 -5.89
N ASP A 75 1.80 -8.06 -6.87
CA ASP A 75 1.31 -6.70 -6.60
C ASP A 75 -0.14 -6.69 -6.08
N CYS A 76 -0.96 -7.61 -6.59
CA CYS A 76 -2.35 -7.76 -6.17
C CYS A 76 -2.53 -8.81 -5.06
N ALA A 77 -1.45 -9.39 -4.51
CA ALA A 77 -1.55 -10.47 -3.52
C ALA A 77 -2.48 -10.13 -2.33
N LEU A 78 -2.44 -8.86 -1.90
CA LEU A 78 -3.19 -8.32 -0.78
C LEU A 78 -4.52 -7.66 -1.17
N TRP A 79 -4.87 -7.63 -2.47
CA TRP A 79 -6.10 -7.01 -2.95
C TRP A 79 -7.29 -7.94 -2.73
N GLU A 80 -8.47 -7.37 -2.50
CA GLU A 80 -9.72 -8.11 -2.53
C GLU A 80 -10.01 -8.62 -3.94
N ASP A 81 -10.68 -9.77 -4.04
CA ASP A 81 -11.01 -10.38 -5.33
C ASP A 81 -11.82 -9.45 -6.23
N THR A 82 -12.68 -8.60 -5.64
CA THR A 82 -13.44 -7.58 -6.38
C THR A 82 -12.53 -6.60 -7.12
N ASP A 83 -11.38 -6.23 -6.55
CA ASP A 83 -10.43 -5.30 -7.17
C ASP A 83 -9.55 -6.01 -8.20
N LYS A 84 -9.19 -7.28 -7.95
CA LYS A 84 -8.46 -8.11 -8.93
C LYS A 84 -9.27 -8.33 -10.20
N VAL A 85 -10.58 -8.55 -10.07
CA VAL A 85 -11.47 -8.77 -11.23
C VAL A 85 -11.58 -7.52 -12.12
N ARG A 86 -11.43 -6.31 -11.55
CA ARG A 86 -11.42 -5.07 -12.35
C ARG A 86 -10.22 -4.95 -13.28
N LEU A 87 -9.14 -5.70 -13.04
CA LEU A 87 -7.95 -5.75 -13.91
C LEU A 87 -8.12 -6.68 -15.11
N LEU A 88 -9.18 -7.49 -15.14
CA LEU A 88 -9.46 -8.48 -16.18
C LEU A 88 -10.56 -8.04 -17.16
N ASN A 89 -11.04 -6.80 -17.04
CA ASN A 89 -12.24 -6.30 -17.69
C ASN A 89 -11.93 -5.30 -18.79
#